data_AF-A0A7C9NRE3-F1
#
_entry.id   AF-A0A7C9NRE3-F1
#
_cell.length_a   1.000
_cell.length_b   1.000
_cell.length_c   1.000
_cell.angle_alpha   90.00
_cell.angle_beta   90.00
_cell.angle_gamma   90.00
#
_symmetry.space_group_name_H-M   'P 1'
#
loop_
_entity.id
_entity.type
_entity.pdbx_description
1 polymer ?
#
loop_
_entity_poly.entity_id
_entity_poly.type
_entity_poly.pdbx_seq_one_letter_code
_entity_poly.pdbx_strand_id
1 'polypeptide(L)'
;MSSTTFGSRLMGGLQQLGRSLMLPIAVLPIAGLLLRLGQPDLLDIAFIASAGEAIFANLALIFAIGLAVGFASDNNGAAGLAGVIGYLVLDAVLAAINPEINMGVLAGIIIGSVAGLLYNRYQAIQLPEYLAFFGGRRFVPIATGLAAVALGVAFGVVWPPIQHGIDSLGQWLIDAGELGLFVYGMLNRLLIVTGLHHVLNSLVWFVFGSFETASGVVANGDLNRFFAGDPAAGRFMTGFFPVMMFGLPAAALAMYHAAPKGRRAQVGGLLLSLALTAFLTGVTEPIEFTFMFLAPVLYGLHAVLTGVSMALLHWLDVKLGFTFSAGAFDFALSYGLSTNGWLMLPVGLAYFALYYTVFRWAIIRFDLPTPGREPESAGPAVAPTPLGERGPAFVTALGGASNLQSVGACTTRLRLVLENPEAIDEPALKSLGSRGIMRLQGGGLQVVMGPIADGVADEIRQALKQGGAALDSGNSAAHRTTPPINPSQPTALPAEVAQRWMAALGGDANVRRLEAQAQTRLRVELADGSRLDGEALEQLGCRGIQSLSGNTWHLVVGAQAAAIAHSLRA
;
A
#
# COMPACT_ATOMS: atom_id res chain seq x y z
N MET A 1 -30.18 7.99 13.70
CA MET A 1 -29.86 8.31 12.27
C MET A 1 -28.93 9.51 12.26
N SER A 2 -27.61 9.28 12.31
CA SER A 2 -26.62 10.35 12.31
C SER A 2 -26.37 10.83 10.88
N SER A 3 -26.69 12.09 10.60
CA SER A 3 -26.39 12.74 9.33
C SER A 3 -24.88 12.87 9.19
N THR A 4 -24.25 11.93 8.48
CA THR A 4 -22.88 12.13 8.00
C THR A 4 -22.89 13.34 7.06
N THR A 5 -22.31 14.45 7.53
CA THR A 5 -22.13 15.67 6.74
C THR A 5 -21.41 15.34 5.44
N PHE A 6 -21.80 15.98 4.33
CA PHE A 6 -21.18 15.79 3.00
C PHE A 6 -19.63 15.80 3.07
N GLY A 7 -19.06 16.65 3.93
CA GLY A 7 -17.62 16.72 4.18
C GLY A 7 -16.99 15.44 4.74
N SER A 8 -17.67 14.69 5.63
CA SER A 8 -17.10 13.45 6.19
C SER A 8 -17.08 12.32 5.16
N ARG A 9 -18.11 12.24 4.29
CA ARG A 9 -18.14 11.28 3.17
C ARG A 9 -17.08 11.60 2.12
N LEU A 10 -16.93 12.88 1.78
CA LEU A 10 -15.89 13.34 0.85
C LEU A 10 -14.49 13.01 1.39
N MET A 11 -14.22 13.30 2.66
CA MET A 11 -12.94 13.00 3.29
C MET A 11 -12.64 11.49 3.33
N GLY A 12 -13.64 10.68 3.66
CA GLY A 12 -13.52 9.21 3.63
C GLY A 12 -13.20 8.69 2.23
N GLY A 13 -13.85 9.23 1.20
CA GLY A 13 -13.58 8.88 -0.20
C GLY A 13 -12.17 9.24 -0.66
N LEU A 14 -11.70 10.46 -0.34
CA LEU A 14 -10.34 10.91 -0.67
C LEU A 14 -9.27 10.03 0.02
N GLN A 15 -9.50 9.65 1.27
CA GLN A 15 -8.61 8.74 1.99
C GLN A 15 -8.59 7.33 1.40
N GLN A 16 -9.75 6.82 0.96
CA GLN A 16 -9.84 5.53 0.28
C GLN A 16 -9.08 5.55 -1.04
N LEU A 17 -9.26 6.61 -1.84
CA LEU A 17 -8.53 6.82 -3.09
C LEU A 17 -7.01 6.84 -2.84
N GLY A 18 -6.54 7.62 -1.86
CA GLY A 18 -5.13 7.70 -1.49
C GLY A 18 -4.52 6.33 -1.14
N ARG A 19 -5.24 5.50 -0.37
CA ARG A 19 -4.78 4.14 -0.05
C ARG A 19 -4.76 3.22 -1.28
N SER A 20 -5.77 3.31 -2.14
CA SER A 20 -5.85 2.48 -3.35
C SER A 20 -4.73 2.78 -4.35
N LEU A 21 -4.17 4.00 -4.33
CA LEU A 21 -3.02 4.39 -5.16
C LEU A 21 -1.70 3.74 -4.72
N MET A 22 -1.59 3.24 -3.48
CA MET A 22 -0.34 2.67 -2.97
C MET A 22 0.08 1.38 -3.69
N LEU A 23 -0.87 0.52 -4.04
CA LEU A 23 -0.57 -0.78 -4.65
C LEU A 23 0.10 -0.63 -6.03
N PRO A 24 -0.40 0.21 -6.96
CA PRO A 24 0.32 0.55 -8.20
C PRO A 24 1.69 1.18 -7.95
N ILE A 25 1.76 2.13 -7.01
CA ILE A 25 2.97 2.92 -6.76
C ILE A 25 4.10 2.06 -6.18
N ALA A 26 3.78 1.00 -5.44
CA ALA A 26 4.75 0.08 -4.87
C ALA A 26 5.61 -0.67 -5.92
N VAL A 27 5.19 -0.68 -7.20
CA VAL A 27 5.94 -1.29 -8.30
C VAL A 27 6.99 -0.34 -8.91
N LEU A 28 6.85 0.97 -8.70
CA LEU A 28 7.78 1.98 -9.26
C LEU A 28 9.25 1.80 -8.85
N PRO A 29 9.62 1.43 -7.60
CA PRO A 29 11.02 1.22 -7.25
C PRO A 29 11.71 0.17 -8.11
N ILE A 30 11.08 -0.98 -8.30
CA ILE A 30 11.68 -2.05 -9.09
C ILE A 30 11.70 -1.70 -10.58
N ALA A 31 10.65 -1.03 -11.08
CA ALA A 31 10.62 -0.53 -12.45
C ALA A 31 11.77 0.44 -12.73
N GLY A 32 11.99 1.38 -11.81
CA GLY A 32 13.06 2.35 -11.84
C GLY A 32 14.44 1.73 -11.82
N LEU A 33 14.67 0.80 -10.88
CA LEU A 33 15.94 0.07 -10.76
C LEU A 33 16.24 -0.72 -12.03
N LEU A 34 15.27 -1.48 -12.54
CA LEU A 34 15.45 -2.25 -13.78
C LEU A 34 15.72 -1.32 -14.96
N LEU A 35 14.92 -0.27 -15.15
CA LEU A 35 15.09 0.67 -16.25
C LEU A 35 16.48 1.29 -16.22
N ARG A 36 16.92 1.73 -15.03
CA ARG A 36 18.14 2.51 -14.89
C ARG A 36 19.39 1.65 -14.94
N LEU A 37 19.43 0.53 -14.20
CA LEU A 37 20.59 -0.38 -14.21
C LEU A 37 20.89 -0.92 -15.61
N GLY A 38 19.87 -1.10 -16.46
CA GLY A 38 20.06 -1.59 -17.81
C GLY A 38 20.57 -0.56 -18.84
N GLN A 39 20.70 0.72 -18.48
CA GLN A 39 21.12 1.77 -19.42
C GLN A 39 22.61 1.64 -19.82
N PRO A 40 23.00 2.15 -21.00
CA PRO A 40 24.37 2.04 -21.52
C PRO A 40 25.45 2.69 -20.64
N ASP A 41 25.09 3.73 -19.89
CA ASP A 41 26.00 4.45 -19.00
C ASP A 41 26.13 3.79 -17.61
N LEU A 42 25.41 2.69 -17.35
CA LEU A 42 25.51 1.90 -16.12
C LEU A 42 25.99 0.48 -16.42
N LEU A 43 25.11 -0.53 -16.41
CA LEU A 43 25.51 -1.93 -16.65
C LEU A 43 25.44 -2.32 -18.13
N ASP A 44 24.81 -1.51 -18.98
CA ASP A 44 24.60 -1.76 -20.42
C ASP A 44 23.93 -3.12 -20.70
N ILE A 45 22.79 -3.36 -20.02
CA ILE A 45 22.02 -4.60 -20.13
C ILE A 45 20.62 -4.28 -20.67
N ALA A 46 20.50 -4.25 -22.00
CA ALA A 46 19.28 -3.80 -22.70
C ALA A 46 17.99 -4.52 -22.22
N PHE A 47 18.02 -5.83 -22.00
CA PHE A 47 16.81 -6.56 -21.56
C PHE A 47 16.35 -6.18 -20.14
N ILE A 48 17.26 -5.72 -19.29
CA ILE A 48 16.93 -5.20 -17.96
C ILE A 48 16.29 -3.82 -18.08
N ALA A 49 16.82 -2.96 -18.95
CA ALA A 49 16.23 -1.65 -19.25
C ALA A 49 14.79 -1.82 -19.79
N SER A 50 14.60 -2.70 -20.78
CA SER A 50 13.28 -2.99 -21.36
C SER A 50 12.28 -3.56 -20.34
N ALA A 51 12.74 -4.34 -19.35
CA ALA A 51 11.87 -4.85 -18.29
C ALA A 51 11.33 -3.72 -17.40
N GLY A 52 12.16 -2.72 -17.08
CA GLY A 52 11.72 -1.53 -16.36
C GLY A 52 10.78 -0.65 -17.21
N GLU A 53 11.16 -0.41 -18.46
CA GLU A 53 10.36 0.36 -19.43
C GLU A 53 8.96 -0.22 -19.62
N ALA A 54 8.83 -1.55 -19.70
CA ALA A 54 7.54 -2.23 -19.84
C ALA A 54 6.56 -1.88 -18.71
N ILE A 55 7.06 -1.64 -17.49
CA ILE A 55 6.23 -1.21 -16.36
C ILE A 55 5.78 0.24 -16.53
N PHE A 56 6.71 1.15 -16.89
CA PHE A 56 6.40 2.57 -17.13
C PHE A 56 5.41 2.76 -18.29
N ALA A 57 5.57 2.00 -19.38
CA ALA A 57 4.68 2.03 -20.54
C ALA A 57 3.24 1.58 -20.23
N ASN A 58 3.05 0.79 -19.17
CA ASN A 58 1.75 0.25 -18.79
C ASN A 58 1.20 0.85 -17.48
N LEU A 59 1.69 2.02 -17.04
CA LEU A 59 1.30 2.61 -15.76
C LEU A 59 -0.21 2.80 -15.63
N ALA A 60 -0.88 3.36 -16.64
CA ALA A 60 -2.32 3.57 -16.58
C ALA A 60 -3.10 2.26 -16.35
N LEU A 61 -2.68 1.17 -16.98
CA LEU A 61 -3.26 -0.15 -16.77
C LEU A 61 -2.99 -0.69 -15.36
N ILE A 62 -1.76 -0.53 -14.84
CA ILE A 62 -1.40 -0.93 -13.47
C ILE A 62 -2.22 -0.16 -12.44
N PHE A 63 -2.43 1.15 -12.66
CA PHE A 63 -3.32 1.97 -11.83
C PHE A 63 -4.78 1.51 -11.91
N ALA A 64 -5.28 1.14 -13.09
CA ALA A 64 -6.62 0.59 -13.24
C ALA A 64 -6.81 -0.70 -12.40
N ILE A 65 -5.84 -1.61 -12.45
CA ILE A 65 -5.85 -2.84 -11.64
C ILE A 65 -5.82 -2.50 -10.15
N GLY A 66 -4.82 -1.73 -9.73
CA GLY A 66 -4.59 -1.50 -8.32
C GLY A 66 -5.70 -0.69 -7.66
N LEU A 67 -6.31 0.26 -8.36
CA LEU A 67 -7.47 0.98 -7.83
C LEU A 67 -8.71 0.10 -7.80
N ALA A 68 -8.98 -0.70 -8.84
CA ALA A 68 -10.13 -1.60 -8.81
C ALA A 68 -10.06 -2.58 -7.64
N VAL A 69 -8.87 -3.16 -7.40
CA VAL A 69 -8.61 -4.02 -6.24
C VAL A 69 -8.71 -3.25 -4.93
N GLY A 70 -8.12 -2.04 -4.84
CA GLY A 70 -8.12 -1.23 -3.62
C GLY A 70 -9.50 -0.68 -3.23
N PHE A 71 -10.40 -0.50 -4.20
CA PHE A 71 -11.79 -0.11 -3.95
C PHE A 71 -12.71 -1.30 -3.66
N ALA A 72 -12.37 -2.51 -4.11
CA ALA A 72 -13.15 -3.71 -3.85
C ALA A 72 -13.21 -4.06 -2.35
N SER A 73 -14.39 -4.35 -1.82
CA SER A 73 -14.64 -4.59 -0.39
C SER A 73 -13.79 -5.71 0.22
N ASP A 74 -13.43 -6.71 -0.60
CA ASP A 74 -12.63 -7.88 -0.23
C ASP A 74 -11.30 -7.97 -1.01
N ASN A 75 -10.85 -6.89 -1.66
CA ASN A 75 -9.65 -6.82 -2.50
C ASN A 75 -9.55 -7.96 -3.53
N ASN A 76 -10.68 -8.30 -4.15
CA ASN A 76 -10.75 -9.45 -5.03
C ASN A 76 -10.05 -9.22 -6.37
N GLY A 77 -9.34 -10.24 -6.85
CA GLY A 77 -8.71 -10.20 -8.17
C GLY A 77 -9.69 -10.00 -9.32
N ALA A 78 -10.97 -10.40 -9.16
CA ALA A 78 -12.00 -10.15 -10.17
C ALA A 78 -12.26 -8.65 -10.41
N ALA A 79 -12.10 -7.81 -9.38
CA ALA A 79 -12.17 -6.36 -9.54
C ALA A 79 -10.98 -5.85 -10.35
N GLY A 80 -9.77 -6.36 -10.09
CA GLY A 80 -8.58 -6.04 -10.88
C GLY A 80 -8.76 -6.38 -12.36
N LEU A 81 -9.30 -7.57 -12.68
CA LEU A 81 -9.64 -7.95 -14.05
C LEU A 81 -10.67 -7.00 -14.67
N ALA A 82 -11.69 -6.60 -13.91
CA ALA A 82 -12.65 -5.61 -14.38
C ALA A 82 -11.99 -4.25 -14.67
N GLY A 83 -11.01 -3.83 -13.86
CA GLY A 83 -10.20 -2.64 -14.11
C GLY A 83 -9.41 -2.72 -15.43
N VAL A 84 -8.77 -3.86 -15.71
CA VAL A 84 -8.07 -4.11 -17.00
C VAL A 84 -9.03 -3.95 -18.17
N ILE A 85 -10.15 -4.69 -18.14
CA ILE A 85 -11.13 -4.67 -19.22
C ILE A 85 -11.69 -3.26 -19.41
N GLY A 86 -12.03 -2.58 -18.32
CA GLY A 86 -12.50 -1.20 -18.36
C GLY A 86 -11.49 -0.27 -19.03
N TYR A 87 -10.22 -0.34 -18.63
CA TYR A 87 -9.16 0.51 -19.19
C TYR A 87 -8.97 0.27 -20.68
N LEU A 88 -8.83 -1.00 -21.10
CA LEU A 88 -8.63 -1.34 -22.52
C LEU A 88 -9.81 -0.89 -23.38
N VAL A 89 -11.04 -1.02 -22.88
CA VAL A 89 -12.23 -0.56 -23.59
C VAL A 89 -12.28 0.97 -23.66
N LEU A 90 -12.01 1.66 -22.55
CA LEU A 90 -11.98 3.12 -22.50
C LEU A 90 -10.95 3.68 -23.49
N ASP A 91 -9.73 3.15 -23.45
CA ASP A 91 -8.62 3.56 -24.31
C ASP A 91 -8.95 3.35 -25.80
N ALA A 92 -9.46 2.17 -26.16
CA ALA A 92 -9.88 1.87 -27.53
C ALA A 92 -11.00 2.79 -28.04
N VAL A 93 -11.99 3.11 -27.19
CA VAL A 93 -13.10 4.01 -27.55
C VAL A 93 -12.59 5.43 -27.77
N LEU A 94 -11.72 5.93 -26.88
CA LEU A 94 -11.15 7.27 -27.02
C LEU A 94 -10.28 7.38 -28.27
N ALA A 95 -9.39 6.42 -28.51
CA ALA A 95 -8.56 6.37 -29.71
C ALA A 95 -9.39 6.34 -30.99
N ALA A 96 -10.54 5.65 -30.99
CA ALA A 96 -11.46 5.61 -32.12
C ALA A 96 -12.21 6.94 -32.35
N ILE A 97 -12.48 7.71 -31.29
CA ILE A 97 -13.15 9.02 -31.38
C ILE A 97 -12.17 10.11 -31.80
N ASN A 98 -11.04 10.20 -31.09
CA ASN A 98 -9.97 11.15 -31.37
C ASN A 98 -8.63 10.62 -30.80
N PRO A 99 -7.66 10.24 -31.65
CA PRO A 99 -6.37 9.72 -31.21
C PRO A 99 -5.50 10.76 -30.47
N GLU A 100 -5.83 12.05 -30.53
CA GLU A 100 -5.13 13.12 -29.80
C GLU A 100 -5.57 13.21 -28.32
N ILE A 101 -6.63 12.49 -27.93
CA ILE A 101 -7.06 12.42 -26.53
C ILE A 101 -6.06 11.58 -25.76
N ASN A 102 -5.36 12.22 -24.82
CA ASN A 102 -4.43 11.58 -23.90
C ASN A 102 -4.89 11.81 -22.46
N MET A 103 -5.48 10.77 -21.88
CA MET A 103 -5.85 10.77 -20.46
C MET A 103 -4.70 10.29 -19.55
N GLY A 104 -3.65 9.68 -20.11
CA GLY A 104 -2.53 9.10 -19.39
C GLY A 104 -2.96 8.21 -18.21
N VAL A 105 -2.26 8.37 -17.08
CA VAL A 105 -2.56 7.62 -15.84
C VAL A 105 -3.95 7.93 -15.28
N LEU A 106 -4.56 9.09 -15.62
CA LEU A 106 -5.88 9.47 -15.12
C LEU A 106 -6.99 8.55 -15.66
N ALA A 107 -6.87 8.06 -16.91
CA ALA A 107 -7.80 7.04 -17.43
C ALA A 107 -7.80 5.80 -16.53
N GLY A 108 -6.60 5.33 -16.17
CA GLY A 108 -6.41 4.22 -15.24
C GLY A 108 -7.04 4.47 -13.87
N ILE A 109 -6.81 5.66 -13.31
CA ILE A 109 -7.35 6.04 -11.99
C ILE A 109 -8.89 6.06 -12.00
N ILE A 110 -9.47 6.70 -13.01
CA ILE A 110 -10.93 6.84 -13.15
C ILE A 110 -11.57 5.46 -13.34
N ILE A 111 -11.07 4.68 -14.31
CA ILE A 111 -11.69 3.41 -14.65
C ILE A 111 -11.47 2.33 -13.59
N GLY A 112 -10.32 2.35 -12.90
CA GLY A 112 -10.07 1.49 -11.74
C GLY A 112 -11.03 1.80 -10.59
N SER A 113 -11.28 3.09 -10.32
CA SER A 113 -12.26 3.51 -9.31
C SER A 113 -13.67 3.05 -9.69
N VAL A 114 -14.09 3.25 -10.94
CA VAL A 114 -15.40 2.78 -11.45
C VAL A 114 -15.51 1.26 -11.33
N ALA A 115 -14.49 0.51 -11.73
CA ALA A 115 -14.47 -0.95 -11.65
C ALA A 115 -14.63 -1.45 -10.21
N GLY A 116 -13.91 -0.85 -9.25
CA GLY A 116 -14.03 -1.21 -7.84
C GLY A 116 -15.40 -0.86 -7.24
N LEU A 117 -15.98 0.28 -7.63
CA LEU A 117 -17.34 0.66 -7.21
C LEU A 117 -18.41 -0.29 -7.78
N LEU A 118 -18.30 -0.64 -9.07
CA LEU A 118 -19.19 -1.60 -9.72
C LEU A 118 -19.02 -3.01 -9.15
N TYR A 119 -17.80 -3.39 -8.77
CA TYR A 119 -17.54 -4.63 -8.06
C TYR A 119 -18.34 -4.70 -6.75
N ASN A 120 -18.24 -3.66 -5.91
CA ASN A 120 -18.97 -3.61 -4.64
C ASN A 120 -20.48 -3.68 -4.84
N ARG A 121 -20.98 -3.08 -5.93
CA ARG A 121 -22.41 -3.05 -6.25
C ARG A 121 -22.95 -4.36 -6.79
N TYR A 122 -22.17 -5.08 -7.59
CA TYR A 122 -22.66 -6.21 -8.41
C TYR A 122 -21.99 -7.56 -8.14
N GLN A 123 -20.99 -7.66 -7.26
CA GLN A 123 -20.32 -8.93 -6.95
C GLN A 123 -21.26 -10.07 -6.52
N ALA A 124 -22.44 -9.75 -5.99
CA ALA A 124 -23.47 -10.69 -5.54
C ALA A 124 -24.76 -10.62 -6.38
N ILE A 125 -24.72 -10.05 -7.60
CA ILE A 125 -25.90 -9.94 -8.45
C ILE A 125 -26.44 -11.33 -8.85
N GLN A 126 -27.75 -11.49 -8.75
CA GLN A 126 -28.46 -12.68 -9.22
C GLN A 126 -29.16 -12.35 -10.53
N LEU A 127 -28.86 -13.12 -11.57
CA LEU A 127 -29.46 -12.99 -12.89
C LEU A 127 -30.47 -14.13 -13.12
N PRO A 128 -31.44 -13.96 -14.04
CA PRO A 128 -32.34 -15.04 -14.45
C PRO A 128 -31.56 -16.29 -14.91
N GLU A 129 -32.18 -17.48 -14.82
CA GLU A 129 -31.50 -18.77 -15.07
C GLU A 129 -30.75 -18.82 -16.41
N TYR A 130 -31.33 -18.26 -17.48
CA TYR A 130 -30.71 -18.22 -18.81
C TYR A 130 -29.46 -17.32 -18.90
N LEU A 131 -29.23 -16.43 -17.93
CA LEU A 131 -28.04 -15.59 -17.79
C LEU A 131 -27.22 -15.92 -16.53
N ALA A 132 -27.54 -16.98 -15.80
CA ALA A 132 -26.92 -17.29 -14.51
C ALA A 132 -25.39 -17.47 -14.61
N PHE A 133 -24.88 -17.86 -15.78
CA PHE A 133 -23.43 -17.91 -16.06
C PHE A 133 -22.74 -16.57 -15.82
N PHE A 134 -23.39 -15.46 -16.18
CA PHE A 134 -22.86 -14.11 -16.01
C PHE A 134 -23.10 -13.54 -14.61
N GLY A 135 -23.79 -14.25 -13.72
CA GLY A 135 -24.11 -13.78 -12.37
C GLY A 135 -22.91 -13.66 -11.44
N GLY A 136 -23.11 -12.92 -10.35
CA GLY A 136 -22.11 -12.65 -9.32
C GLY A 136 -20.89 -11.87 -9.85
N ARG A 137 -19.70 -12.23 -9.38
CA ARG A 137 -18.42 -11.55 -9.71
C ARG A 137 -18.10 -11.54 -11.22
N ARG A 138 -18.62 -12.50 -11.99
CA ARG A 138 -18.43 -12.56 -13.45
C ARG A 138 -19.16 -11.44 -14.19
N PHE A 139 -20.20 -10.86 -13.59
CA PHE A 139 -20.91 -9.72 -14.15
C PHE A 139 -20.06 -8.45 -14.12
N VAL A 140 -19.13 -8.34 -13.17
CA VAL A 140 -18.44 -7.08 -12.88
C VAL A 140 -17.60 -6.61 -14.08
N PRO A 141 -16.75 -7.43 -14.73
CA PRO A 141 -16.04 -7.00 -15.93
C PRO A 141 -16.97 -6.56 -17.07
N ILE A 142 -18.15 -7.18 -17.21
CA ILE A 142 -19.15 -6.83 -18.23
C ILE A 142 -19.72 -5.44 -17.94
N ALA A 143 -20.18 -5.22 -16.72
CA ALA A 143 -20.71 -3.93 -16.27
C ALA A 143 -19.66 -2.82 -16.41
N THR A 144 -18.40 -3.10 -16.04
CA THR A 144 -17.31 -2.15 -16.18
C THR A 144 -16.98 -1.86 -17.64
N GLY A 145 -16.97 -2.85 -18.53
CA GLY A 145 -16.77 -2.63 -19.96
C GLY A 145 -17.86 -1.75 -20.57
N LEU A 146 -19.13 -1.98 -20.23
CA LEU A 146 -20.24 -1.12 -20.68
C LEU A 146 -20.13 0.31 -20.13
N ALA A 147 -19.76 0.45 -18.86
CA ALA A 147 -19.49 1.76 -18.27
C ALA A 147 -18.31 2.46 -18.95
N ALA A 148 -17.25 1.72 -19.32
CA ALA A 148 -16.10 2.24 -20.05
C ALA A 148 -16.47 2.76 -21.44
N VAL A 149 -17.36 2.08 -22.18
CA VAL A 149 -17.88 2.59 -23.46
C VAL A 149 -18.63 3.91 -23.26
N ALA A 150 -19.54 3.95 -22.29
CA ALA A 150 -20.31 5.16 -22.01
C ALA A 150 -19.41 6.33 -21.57
N LEU A 151 -18.41 6.05 -20.73
CA LEU A 151 -17.41 7.02 -20.30
C LEU A 151 -16.50 7.45 -21.45
N GLY A 152 -16.10 6.55 -22.34
CA GLY A 152 -15.29 6.88 -23.51
C GLY A 152 -16.01 7.83 -24.47
N VAL A 153 -17.31 7.61 -24.71
CA VAL A 153 -18.12 8.55 -25.49
C VAL A 153 -18.24 9.91 -24.80
N ALA A 154 -18.48 9.91 -23.48
CA ALA A 154 -18.58 11.15 -22.71
C ALA A 154 -17.25 11.93 -22.69
N PHE A 155 -16.13 11.25 -22.40
CA PHE A 155 -14.80 11.85 -22.38
C PHE A 155 -14.29 12.20 -23.77
N GLY A 156 -14.74 11.53 -24.83
CA GLY A 156 -14.48 11.95 -26.21
C GLY A 156 -14.86 13.41 -26.49
N VAL A 157 -15.91 13.91 -25.83
CA VAL A 157 -16.37 15.30 -25.96
C VAL A 157 -15.86 16.19 -24.82
N VAL A 158 -15.85 15.67 -23.59
CA VAL A 158 -15.58 16.46 -22.38
C VAL A 158 -14.09 16.54 -22.06
N TRP A 159 -13.27 15.57 -22.47
CA TRP A 159 -11.85 15.54 -22.15
C TRP A 159 -11.02 16.57 -22.90
N PRO A 160 -11.19 16.86 -24.21
CA PRO A 160 -10.36 17.84 -24.90
C PRO A 160 -10.24 19.21 -24.20
N PRO A 161 -11.32 19.86 -23.71
CA PRO A 161 -11.17 21.11 -22.96
C PRO A 161 -10.51 20.90 -21.59
N ILE A 162 -10.69 19.74 -20.93
CA ILE A 162 -10.01 19.40 -19.68
C ILE A 162 -8.51 19.23 -19.93
N GLN A 163 -8.13 18.49 -20.97
CA GLN A 163 -6.75 18.29 -21.41
C GLN A 163 -6.09 19.63 -21.69
N HIS A 164 -6.74 20.51 -22.46
CA HIS A 164 -6.21 21.86 -22.70
C HIS A 164 -6.02 22.66 -21.41
N GLY A 165 -6.92 22.52 -20.43
CA GLY A 165 -6.79 23.14 -19.12
C GLY A 165 -5.62 22.56 -18.29
N ILE A 166 -5.44 21.24 -18.32
CA ILE A 166 -4.31 20.51 -17.72
C ILE A 166 -3.00 20.97 -18.36
N ASP A 167 -2.94 21.04 -19.69
CA ASP A 167 -1.77 21.48 -20.44
C ASP A 167 -1.44 22.95 -20.14
N SER A 168 -2.45 23.83 -20.11
CA SER A 168 -2.28 25.24 -19.78
C SER A 168 -1.81 25.45 -18.34
N LEU A 169 -2.34 24.69 -17.39
CA LEU A 169 -1.92 24.73 -15.99
C LEU A 169 -0.48 24.19 -15.83
N GLY A 170 -0.16 23.10 -16.52
CA GLY A 170 1.18 22.53 -16.54
C GLY A 170 2.21 23.52 -17.11
N GLN A 171 1.88 24.15 -18.24
CA GLN A 171 2.71 25.18 -18.85
C GLN A 171 2.87 26.41 -17.95
N TRP A 172 1.78 26.90 -17.35
CA TRP A 172 1.85 27.99 -16.39
C TRP A 172 2.74 27.65 -15.19
N LEU A 173 2.67 26.42 -14.69
CA LEU A 173 3.51 25.98 -13.58
C LEU A 173 5.00 25.91 -13.97
N ILE A 174 5.30 25.49 -15.20
CA ILE A 174 6.66 25.50 -15.77
C ILE A 174 7.15 26.95 -15.93
N ASP A 175 6.31 27.85 -16.45
CA ASP A 175 6.64 29.26 -16.70
C ASP A 175 6.77 30.08 -15.40
N ALA A 176 6.11 29.66 -14.32
CA ALA A 176 6.18 30.29 -13.00
C ALA A 176 7.56 30.14 -12.32
N GLY A 177 8.49 29.37 -12.91
CA GLY A 177 9.88 29.26 -12.46
C GLY A 177 10.00 28.83 -10.99
N GLU A 178 10.80 29.56 -10.22
CA GLU A 178 11.08 29.27 -8.81
C GLU A 178 9.82 29.28 -7.96
N LEU A 179 8.88 30.19 -8.24
CA LEU A 179 7.63 30.28 -7.48
C LEU A 179 6.73 29.07 -7.73
N GLY A 180 6.64 28.61 -8.98
CA GLY A 180 5.90 27.40 -9.33
C GLY A 180 6.45 26.17 -8.62
N LEU A 181 7.78 26.02 -8.62
CA LEU A 181 8.49 24.94 -7.93
C LEU A 181 8.33 24.99 -6.41
N PHE A 182 8.38 26.19 -5.82
CA PHE A 182 8.11 26.39 -4.41
C PHE A 182 6.71 25.92 -4.02
N VAL A 183 5.69 26.39 -4.75
CA VAL A 183 4.28 26.03 -4.49
C VAL A 183 4.07 24.54 -4.68
N TYR A 184 4.64 23.96 -5.73
CA TYR A 184 4.60 22.52 -5.96
C TYR A 184 5.18 21.72 -4.78
N GLY A 185 6.41 22.04 -4.34
CA GLY A 185 7.05 21.35 -3.22
C GLY A 185 6.25 21.47 -1.91
N MET A 186 5.71 22.66 -1.64
CA MET A 186 4.88 22.92 -0.47
C MET A 186 3.57 22.14 -0.50
N LEU A 187 2.80 22.21 -1.59
CA LEU A 187 1.54 21.49 -1.75
C LEU A 187 1.75 19.98 -1.73
N ASN A 188 2.82 19.52 -2.38
CA ASN A 188 3.20 18.11 -2.37
C ASN A 188 3.33 17.58 -0.94
N ARG A 189 4.04 18.29 -0.07
CA ARG A 189 4.15 17.90 1.33
C ARG A 189 2.79 17.97 2.02
N LEU A 190 2.08 19.10 1.98
CA LEU A 190 0.80 19.29 2.68
C LEU A 190 -0.26 18.23 2.33
N LEU A 191 -0.26 17.75 1.08
CA LEU A 191 -1.22 16.74 0.60
C LEU A 191 -0.88 15.31 1.04
N ILE A 192 0.26 15.05 1.69
CA ILE A 192 0.58 13.72 2.26
C ILE A 192 -0.43 13.30 3.31
N VAL A 193 -0.96 14.25 4.10
CA VAL A 193 -2.00 14.00 5.11
C VAL A 193 -3.21 13.25 4.51
N THR A 194 -3.54 13.53 3.26
CA THR A 194 -4.69 12.96 2.54
C THR A 194 -4.31 11.87 1.54
N GLY A 195 -3.02 11.72 1.23
CA GLY A 195 -2.53 10.89 0.13
C GLY A 195 -2.69 11.52 -1.26
N LEU A 196 -3.26 12.73 -1.37
CA LEU A 196 -3.52 13.39 -2.66
C LEU A 196 -2.26 13.91 -3.36
N HIS A 197 -1.12 13.93 -2.66
CA HIS A 197 0.17 14.24 -3.27
C HIS A 197 0.52 13.27 -4.41
N HIS A 198 0.04 12.02 -4.40
CA HIS A 198 0.20 11.10 -5.52
C HIS A 198 -0.55 11.55 -6.78
N VAL A 199 -1.70 12.22 -6.64
CA VAL A 199 -2.43 12.79 -7.78
C VAL A 199 -1.66 13.97 -8.36
N LEU A 200 -1.16 14.86 -7.49
CA LEU A 200 -0.30 15.98 -7.89
C LEU A 200 0.96 15.48 -8.62
N ASN A 201 1.63 14.47 -8.04
CA ASN A 201 2.79 13.82 -8.66
C ASN A 201 2.45 13.21 -10.01
N SER A 202 1.30 12.55 -10.13
CA SER A 202 0.91 11.91 -11.38
C SER A 202 0.77 12.91 -12.52
N LEU A 203 0.18 14.07 -12.23
CA LEU A 203 0.06 15.16 -13.21
C LEU A 203 1.45 15.69 -13.60
N VAL A 204 2.27 16.06 -12.63
CA VAL A 204 3.56 16.73 -12.90
C VAL A 204 4.59 15.77 -13.51
N TRP A 205 4.66 14.53 -13.02
CA TRP A 205 5.70 13.58 -13.44
C TRP A 205 5.35 12.79 -14.69
N PHE A 206 4.06 12.59 -15.00
CA PHE A 206 3.64 11.73 -16.12
C PHE A 206 2.75 12.42 -17.17
N VAL A 207 2.22 13.62 -16.90
CA VAL A 207 1.28 14.29 -17.82
C VAL A 207 1.83 15.62 -18.33
N PHE A 208 2.30 16.51 -17.45
CA PHE A 208 2.63 17.89 -17.81
C PHE A 208 3.90 18.02 -18.66
N GLY A 209 3.74 18.67 -19.81
CA GLY A 209 4.80 18.95 -20.77
C GLY A 209 5.18 17.73 -21.61
N SER A 210 5.63 18.00 -22.84
CA SER A 210 6.00 16.99 -23.82
C SER A 210 7.41 17.24 -24.36
N PHE A 211 8.15 16.17 -24.61
CA PHE A 211 9.44 16.21 -25.29
C PHE A 211 9.48 15.11 -26.35
N GLU A 212 9.73 15.47 -27.60
CA GLU A 212 9.96 14.51 -28.67
C GLU A 212 11.45 14.23 -28.79
N THR A 213 11.83 12.96 -28.62
CA THR A 213 13.22 12.54 -28.76
C THR A 213 13.64 12.55 -30.24
N ALA A 214 14.95 12.47 -30.50
CA ALA A 214 15.46 12.33 -31.87
C ALA A 214 14.96 11.07 -32.60
N SER A 215 14.43 10.08 -31.88
CA SER A 215 13.81 8.87 -32.43
C SER A 215 12.31 8.99 -32.70
N GLY A 216 11.71 10.17 -32.48
CA GLY A 216 10.28 10.42 -32.67
C GLY A 216 9.39 9.88 -31.54
N VAL A 217 9.97 9.49 -30.40
CA VAL A 217 9.21 9.05 -29.21
C VAL A 217 8.86 10.28 -28.38
N VAL A 218 7.56 10.45 -28.09
CA VAL A 218 7.07 11.55 -27.26
C VAL A 218 7.05 11.11 -25.79
N ALA A 219 7.88 11.74 -24.96
CA ALA A 219 7.87 11.60 -23.52
C ALA A 219 7.04 12.71 -22.87
N ASN A 220 6.07 12.34 -22.03
CA ASN A 220 5.20 13.28 -21.31
C ASN A 220 5.46 13.26 -19.80
N GLY A 221 5.43 14.42 -19.17
CA GLY A 221 5.69 14.57 -17.74
C GLY A 221 7.18 14.72 -17.38
N ASP A 222 7.47 15.48 -16.32
CA ASP A 222 8.84 15.87 -15.95
C ASP A 222 9.78 14.67 -15.75
N LEU A 223 9.28 13.56 -15.20
CA LEU A 223 10.06 12.34 -14.95
C LEU A 223 10.45 11.67 -16.26
N ASN A 224 9.47 11.40 -17.13
CA ASN A 224 9.74 10.70 -18.39
C ASN A 224 10.60 11.57 -19.32
N ARG A 225 10.35 12.88 -19.36
CA ARG A 225 11.15 13.84 -20.13
C ARG A 225 12.61 13.86 -19.68
N PHE A 226 12.87 13.85 -18.37
CA PHE A 226 14.23 13.80 -17.84
C PHE A 226 14.98 12.54 -18.30
N PHE A 227 14.35 11.36 -18.17
CA PHE A 227 14.97 10.11 -18.62
C PHE A 227 15.04 9.95 -20.14
N ALA A 228 14.22 10.68 -20.89
CA ALA A 228 14.30 10.80 -22.35
C ALA A 228 15.40 11.79 -22.82
N GLY A 229 16.08 12.48 -21.89
CA GLY A 229 17.19 13.38 -22.19
C GLY A 229 16.80 14.84 -22.42
N ASP A 230 15.60 15.26 -22.01
CA ASP A 230 15.18 16.67 -22.10
C ASP A 230 16.01 17.56 -21.14
N PRO A 231 16.81 18.52 -21.65
CA PRO A 231 17.63 19.40 -20.82
C PRO A 231 16.83 20.36 -19.92
N ALA A 232 15.54 20.55 -20.18
CA ALA A 232 14.65 21.40 -19.40
C ALA A 232 13.90 20.65 -18.30
N ALA A 233 13.95 19.32 -18.27
CA ALA A 233 13.22 18.48 -17.33
C ALA A 233 14.01 18.16 -16.04
N GLY A 234 13.33 17.55 -15.07
CA GLY A 234 13.86 17.13 -13.77
C GLY A 234 13.75 18.20 -12.68
N ARG A 235 13.21 19.38 -13.01
CA ARG A 235 13.11 20.52 -12.08
C ARG A 235 12.07 20.26 -10.98
N PHE A 236 11.00 19.51 -11.27
CA PHE A 236 9.98 19.12 -10.30
C PHE A 236 10.37 17.90 -9.46
N MET A 237 11.62 17.44 -9.60
CA MET A 237 12.16 16.26 -8.91
C MET A 237 13.34 16.63 -8.02
N THR A 238 14.24 17.47 -8.54
CA THR A 238 15.57 17.70 -7.94
C THR A 238 15.51 18.22 -6.51
N GLY A 239 14.58 19.12 -6.18
CA GLY A 239 14.48 19.72 -4.83
C GLY A 239 14.04 18.78 -3.71
N PHE A 240 13.62 17.54 -4.01
CA PHE A 240 13.34 16.55 -2.98
C PHE A 240 14.61 15.96 -2.37
N PHE A 241 15.70 15.84 -3.12
CA PHE A 241 16.93 15.19 -2.65
C PHE A 241 17.52 15.83 -1.37
N PRO A 242 17.67 17.18 -1.23
CA PRO A 242 18.18 17.78 0.01
C PRO A 242 17.30 17.47 1.22
N VAL A 243 15.98 17.43 1.02
CA VAL A 243 15.02 17.18 2.10
C VAL A 243 15.08 15.73 2.54
N MET A 244 15.06 14.79 1.60
CA MET A 244 14.97 13.35 1.86
C MET A 244 16.29 12.80 2.39
N MET A 245 17.42 13.19 1.77
CA MET A 245 18.75 12.70 2.13
C MET A 245 19.34 13.40 3.36
N PHE A 246 18.98 14.66 3.62
CA PHE A 246 19.64 15.43 4.67
C PHE A 246 18.67 16.06 5.67
N GLY A 247 17.60 16.70 5.19
CA GLY A 247 16.65 17.40 6.04
C GLY A 247 15.93 16.47 7.03
N LEU A 248 15.33 15.39 6.56
CA LEU A 248 14.59 14.44 7.40
C LEU A 248 15.50 13.64 8.34
N PRO A 249 16.69 13.15 7.93
CA PRO A 249 17.67 12.61 8.87
C PRO A 249 18.09 13.62 9.95
N ALA A 250 18.27 14.89 9.60
CA ALA A 250 18.54 15.96 10.57
C ALA A 250 17.37 16.20 11.53
N ALA A 251 16.13 16.15 11.03
CA ALA A 251 14.92 16.20 11.85
C ALA A 251 14.86 15.01 12.83
N ALA A 252 15.20 13.80 12.39
CA ALA A 252 15.29 12.62 13.25
C ALA A 252 16.30 12.83 14.39
N LEU A 253 17.49 13.35 14.05
CA LEU A 253 18.53 13.68 15.02
C LEU A 253 18.08 14.77 16.00
N ALA A 254 17.36 15.80 15.52
CA ALA A 254 16.79 16.84 16.36
C ALA A 254 15.76 16.27 17.35
N MET A 255 14.86 15.40 16.89
CA MET A 255 13.90 14.70 17.76
C MET A 255 14.59 13.83 18.80
N TYR A 256 15.62 13.07 18.40
CA TYR A 256 16.43 12.26 19.32
C TYR A 256 17.10 13.11 20.40
N HIS A 257 17.73 14.23 20.03
CA HIS A 257 18.36 15.13 20.99
C HIS A 257 17.37 15.91 21.85
N ALA A 258 16.15 16.13 21.37
CA ALA A 258 15.09 16.74 22.16
C ALA A 258 14.44 15.76 23.16
N ALA A 259 14.55 14.45 22.96
CA ALA A 259 14.05 13.47 23.91
C ALA A 259 14.83 13.50 25.25
N PRO A 260 14.16 13.28 26.40
CA PRO A 260 14.81 13.16 27.70
C PRO A 260 15.89 12.08 27.69
N LYS A 261 17.01 12.32 28.38
CA LYS A 261 18.19 11.42 28.35
C LYS A 261 17.83 9.96 28.65
N GLY A 262 16.92 9.71 29.60
CA GLY A 262 16.48 8.36 29.99
C GLY A 262 15.70 7.62 28.90
N ARG A 263 15.10 8.32 27.93
CA ARG A 263 14.30 7.72 26.85
C ARG A 263 15.02 7.68 25.50
N ARG A 264 16.19 8.30 25.39
CA ARG A 264 16.97 8.32 24.14
C ARG A 264 17.30 6.93 23.62
N ALA A 265 17.66 6.00 24.51
CA ALA A 265 17.92 4.61 24.11
C ALA A 265 16.70 3.93 23.48
N GLN A 266 15.49 4.24 23.97
CA GLN A 266 14.24 3.70 23.45
C GLN A 266 13.90 4.24 22.06
N VAL A 267 14.09 5.55 21.82
CA VAL A 267 13.71 6.19 20.55
C VAL A 267 14.82 6.21 19.51
N GLY A 268 16.07 6.02 19.91
CA GLY A 268 17.24 6.12 19.03
C GLY A 268 17.22 5.11 17.89
N GLY A 269 16.95 3.84 18.17
CA GLY A 269 16.87 2.79 17.15
C GLY A 269 15.74 3.04 16.15
N LEU A 270 14.57 3.49 16.64
CA LEU A 270 13.44 3.86 15.79
C LEU A 270 13.81 5.03 14.87
N LEU A 271 14.27 6.16 15.43
CA LEU A 271 14.57 7.37 14.67
C LEU A 271 15.70 7.14 13.65
N LEU A 272 16.72 6.35 14.00
CA LEU A 272 17.78 5.98 13.08
C LEU A 272 17.26 5.13 11.91
N SER A 273 16.42 4.14 12.18
CA SER A 273 15.81 3.32 11.12
C SER A 273 14.97 4.16 10.17
N LEU A 274 14.13 5.07 10.71
CA LEU A 274 13.30 5.97 9.90
C LEU A 274 14.17 6.94 9.06
N ALA A 275 15.22 7.50 9.66
CA ALA A 275 16.17 8.36 8.96
C ALA A 275 16.91 7.62 7.85
N LEU A 276 17.34 6.39 8.09
CA LEU A 276 18.04 5.58 7.10
C LEU A 276 17.13 5.20 5.94
N THR A 277 15.86 4.88 6.21
CA THR A 277 14.85 4.65 5.17
C THR A 277 14.66 5.88 4.29
N ALA A 278 14.46 7.06 4.90
CA ALA A 278 14.34 8.31 4.15
C ALA A 278 15.61 8.63 3.35
N PHE A 279 16.79 8.45 3.95
CA PHE A 279 18.07 8.70 3.28
C PHE A 279 18.30 7.79 2.08
N LEU A 280 18.18 6.46 2.27
CA LEU A 280 18.51 5.48 1.23
C LEU A 280 17.46 5.47 0.12
N THR A 281 16.20 5.41 0.50
CA THR A 281 15.09 5.12 -0.43
C THR A 281 14.29 6.36 -0.80
N GLY A 282 14.39 7.43 0.00
CA GLY A 282 13.60 8.63 -0.20
C GLY A 282 12.19 8.59 0.39
N VAL A 283 11.77 7.45 0.97
CA VAL A 283 10.44 7.28 1.59
C VAL A 283 10.37 8.08 2.88
N THR A 284 9.48 9.08 2.94
CA THR A 284 9.43 10.07 4.02
C THR A 284 8.30 9.86 5.01
N GLU A 285 7.26 9.15 4.61
CA GLU A 285 6.02 8.99 5.38
C GLU A 285 6.26 8.39 6.77
N PRO A 286 7.11 7.36 6.97
CA PRO A 286 7.36 6.79 8.29
C PRO A 286 7.92 7.80 9.29
N ILE A 287 8.74 8.77 8.83
CA ILE A 287 9.28 9.83 9.69
C ILE A 287 8.31 11.00 9.82
N GLU A 288 7.71 11.47 8.72
CA GLU A 288 6.77 12.60 8.73
C GLU A 288 5.55 12.29 9.61
N PHE A 289 5.05 11.05 9.60
CA PHE A 289 3.93 10.63 10.43
C PHE A 289 4.20 10.68 11.93
N THR A 290 5.48 10.73 12.35
CA THR A 290 5.82 10.85 13.78
C THR A 290 5.56 12.23 14.36
N PHE A 291 5.50 13.29 13.52
CA PHE A 291 5.30 14.66 13.99
C PHE A 291 4.19 15.41 13.26
N MET A 292 3.75 14.97 12.08
CA MET A 292 2.75 15.65 11.25
C MET A 292 1.45 16.01 11.99
N PHE A 293 1.02 15.15 12.92
CA PHE A 293 -0.25 15.32 13.65
C PHE A 293 -0.04 15.76 15.10
N LEU A 294 1.09 15.40 15.69
CA LEU A 294 1.46 15.77 17.06
C LEU A 294 2.03 17.19 17.12
N ALA A 295 2.61 17.66 16.02
CA ALA A 295 3.24 18.96 15.89
C ALA A 295 2.99 19.57 14.49
N PRO A 296 1.76 20.03 14.19
CA PRO A 296 1.40 20.59 12.87
C PRO A 296 2.30 21.76 12.44
N VAL A 297 2.84 22.53 13.39
CA VAL A 297 3.78 23.63 13.12
C VAL A 297 5.08 23.10 12.51
N LEU A 298 5.64 22.00 13.03
CA LEU A 298 6.85 21.38 12.44
C LEU A 298 6.58 20.89 11.02
N TYR A 299 5.38 20.40 10.78
CA TYR A 299 4.99 19.93 9.47
C TYR A 299 4.78 21.07 8.45
N GLY A 300 4.19 22.19 8.88
CA GLY A 300 4.14 23.40 8.07
C GLY A 300 5.53 23.91 7.70
N LEU A 301 6.45 23.94 8.66
CA LEU A 301 7.86 24.30 8.41
C LEU A 301 8.53 23.35 7.43
N HIS A 302 8.36 22.04 7.60
CA HIS A 302 8.82 21.02 6.67
C HIS A 302 8.31 21.24 5.24
N ALA A 303 7.01 21.53 5.08
CA ALA A 303 6.41 21.81 3.79
C ALA A 303 7.01 23.06 3.12
N VAL A 304 7.17 24.15 3.87
CA VAL A 304 7.79 25.39 3.37
C VAL A 304 9.25 25.15 2.98
N LEU A 305 10.03 24.49 3.84
CA LEU A 305 11.42 24.17 3.57
C LEU A 305 11.57 23.26 2.33
N THR A 306 10.60 22.37 2.09
CA THR A 306 10.59 21.57 0.85
C THR A 306 10.35 22.45 -0.37
N GLY A 307 9.39 23.40 -0.32
CA GLY A 307 9.21 24.38 -1.39
C GLY A 307 10.47 25.22 -1.64
N VAL A 308 11.14 25.70 -0.58
CA VAL A 308 12.40 26.44 -0.70
C VAL A 308 13.48 25.58 -1.38
N SER A 309 13.54 24.29 -1.07
CA SER A 309 14.51 23.36 -1.68
C SER A 309 14.28 23.23 -3.18
N MET A 310 13.02 23.12 -3.61
CA MET A 310 12.64 23.09 -5.02
C MET A 310 13.09 24.36 -5.77
N ALA A 311 12.77 25.53 -5.22
CA ALA A 311 13.16 26.80 -5.82
C ALA A 311 14.69 27.01 -5.84
N LEU A 312 15.37 26.65 -4.74
CA LEU A 312 16.80 26.85 -4.59
C LEU A 312 17.60 26.01 -5.59
N LEU A 313 17.26 24.73 -5.75
CA LEU A 313 18.00 23.88 -6.68
C LEU A 313 17.77 24.26 -8.14
N HIS A 314 16.59 24.79 -8.48
CA HIS A 314 16.37 25.40 -9.79
C HIS A 314 17.26 26.63 -10.00
N TRP A 315 17.31 27.53 -9.01
CA TRP A 315 18.15 28.72 -9.07
C TRP A 315 19.65 28.40 -9.20
N LEU A 316 20.10 27.30 -8.60
CA LEU A 316 21.46 26.78 -8.74
C LEU A 316 21.69 25.94 -10.01
N ASP A 317 20.68 25.84 -10.90
CA ASP A 317 20.66 25.01 -12.11
C ASP A 317 21.11 23.56 -11.85
N VAL A 318 20.65 22.98 -10.73
CA VAL A 318 20.86 21.57 -10.41
C VAL A 318 19.71 20.77 -11.01
N LYS A 319 20.03 19.78 -11.84
CA LYS A 319 19.07 18.88 -12.46
C LYS A 319 19.41 17.44 -12.10
N LEU A 320 18.44 16.75 -11.51
CA LEU A 320 18.57 15.38 -11.08
C LEU A 320 17.19 14.71 -11.01
N GLY A 321 17.03 13.61 -11.75
CA GLY A 321 15.83 12.78 -11.69
C GLY A 321 15.94 11.64 -10.69
N PHE A 322 14.80 11.06 -10.37
CA PHE A 322 14.64 9.84 -9.58
C PHE A 322 13.54 8.98 -10.20
N THR A 323 13.58 7.69 -9.91
CA THR A 323 12.56 6.76 -10.41
C THR A 323 11.54 6.39 -9.34
N PHE A 324 11.87 6.63 -8.07
CA PHE A 324 11.00 6.33 -6.94
C PHE A 324 10.76 7.52 -6.01
N SER A 325 11.77 7.96 -5.25
CA SER A 325 11.50 8.93 -4.16
C SER A 325 12.68 9.82 -3.75
N ALA A 326 13.67 10.04 -4.62
CA ALA A 326 14.78 10.97 -4.39
C ALA A 326 15.71 10.55 -3.22
N GLY A 327 15.89 9.25 -3.01
CA GLY A 327 16.85 8.73 -2.04
C GLY A 327 18.29 8.69 -2.55
N ALA A 328 19.23 8.30 -1.71
CA ALA A 328 20.64 8.11 -2.06
C ALA A 328 20.84 7.10 -3.20
N PHE A 329 19.98 6.08 -3.31
CA PHE A 329 20.00 5.17 -4.46
C PHE A 329 19.65 5.88 -5.76
N ASP A 330 18.57 6.66 -5.79
CA ASP A 330 18.21 7.46 -6.96
C ASP A 330 19.30 8.49 -7.30
N PHE A 331 19.94 9.08 -6.28
CA PHE A 331 21.04 10.02 -6.48
C PHE A 331 22.20 9.34 -7.19
N ALA A 332 22.64 8.18 -6.69
CA ALA A 332 23.74 7.43 -7.27
C ALA A 332 23.40 6.95 -8.70
N LEU A 333 22.19 6.44 -8.91
CA LEU A 333 21.76 5.90 -10.21
C LEU A 333 21.60 6.99 -11.27
N SER A 334 21.07 8.16 -10.91
CA SER A 334 20.81 9.26 -11.84
C SER A 334 21.96 10.27 -11.92
N TYR A 335 23.04 10.09 -11.14
CA TYR A 335 24.16 11.03 -11.09
C TYR A 335 24.79 11.30 -12.46
N GLY A 336 24.94 10.25 -13.29
CA GLY A 336 25.50 10.35 -14.64
C GLY A 336 24.67 11.21 -15.60
N LEU A 337 23.37 11.38 -15.33
CA LEU A 337 22.44 12.20 -16.11
C LEU A 337 22.28 13.62 -15.52
N SER A 338 22.99 13.94 -14.43
CA SER A 338 22.77 15.16 -13.68
C SER A 338 23.42 16.39 -14.33
N THR A 339 22.78 17.55 -14.14
CA THR A 339 23.42 18.86 -14.34
C THR A 339 23.76 19.44 -12.98
N ASN A 340 25.03 19.84 -12.77
CA ASN A 340 25.53 20.35 -11.48
C ASN A 340 25.20 19.45 -10.27
N GLY A 341 25.02 18.14 -10.48
CA GLY A 341 24.55 17.21 -9.43
C GLY A 341 25.46 17.12 -8.21
N TRP A 342 26.75 17.47 -8.34
CA TRP A 342 27.68 17.54 -7.23
C TRP A 342 27.30 18.59 -6.17
N LEU A 343 26.60 19.67 -6.56
CA LEU A 343 26.08 20.70 -5.64
C LEU A 343 25.06 20.14 -4.65
N MET A 344 24.50 18.96 -4.92
CA MET A 344 23.60 18.27 -4.02
C MET A 344 24.23 18.02 -2.64
N LEU A 345 25.53 17.70 -2.58
CA LEU A 345 26.22 17.42 -1.33
C LEU A 345 26.36 18.67 -0.43
N PRO A 346 26.94 19.80 -0.89
CA PRO A 346 27.04 21.00 -0.07
C PRO A 346 25.67 21.61 0.26
N VAL A 347 24.72 21.64 -0.68
CA VAL A 347 23.35 22.10 -0.40
C VAL A 347 22.66 21.18 0.60
N GLY A 348 22.81 19.87 0.43
CA GLY A 348 22.31 18.87 1.36
C GLY A 348 22.85 19.05 2.78
N LEU A 349 24.16 19.25 2.95
CA LEU A 349 24.75 19.54 4.26
C LEU A 349 24.25 20.85 4.86
N ALA A 350 24.04 21.89 4.06
CA ALA A 350 23.40 23.12 4.53
C ALA A 350 21.95 22.86 4.98
N TYR A 351 21.20 22.04 4.24
CA TYR A 351 19.86 21.59 4.61
C TYR A 351 19.86 20.75 5.90
N PHE A 352 20.87 19.91 6.10
CA PHE A 352 21.04 19.16 7.34
C PHE A 352 21.15 20.11 8.54
N ALA A 353 22.04 21.10 8.46
CA ALA A 353 22.22 22.08 9.52
C ALA A 353 20.95 22.92 9.75
N LEU A 354 20.29 23.35 8.67
CA LEU A 354 19.04 24.12 8.70
C LEU A 354 17.92 23.33 9.40
N TYR A 355 17.63 22.12 8.92
CA TYR A 355 16.60 21.27 9.49
C TYR A 355 16.88 20.94 10.94
N TYR A 356 18.11 20.53 11.28
CA TYR A 356 18.47 20.22 12.66
C TYR A 356 18.20 21.42 13.59
N THR A 357 18.62 22.61 13.17
CA THR A 357 18.49 23.83 13.96
C THR A 357 17.03 24.24 14.13
N VAL A 358 16.29 24.31 13.02
CA VAL A 358 14.88 24.73 13.01
C VAL A 358 14.01 23.75 13.79
N PHE A 359 14.16 22.44 13.53
CA PHE A 359 13.39 21.43 14.26
C PHE A 359 13.72 21.44 15.74
N ARG A 360 15.00 21.43 16.11
CA ARG A 360 15.40 21.40 17.52
C ARG A 360 14.93 22.66 18.25
N TRP A 361 15.04 23.83 17.63
CA TRP A 361 14.54 25.08 18.18
C TRP A 361 13.02 25.02 18.39
N ALA A 362 12.25 24.63 17.36
CA ALA A 362 10.80 24.58 17.44
C ALA A 362 10.32 23.55 18.49
N ILE A 363 10.93 22.37 18.54
CA ILE A 363 10.60 21.33 19.53
C ILE A 363 10.78 21.85 20.96
N ILE A 364 11.91 22.51 21.23
CA ILE A 364 12.21 23.02 22.58
C ILE A 364 11.35 24.25 22.90
N ARG A 365 11.22 25.18 21.96
CA ARG A 365 10.56 26.49 22.17
C ARG A 365 9.05 26.36 22.36
N PHE A 366 8.41 25.40 21.70
CA PHE A 366 6.96 25.17 21.75
C PHE A 366 6.60 23.90 22.52
N ASP A 367 7.56 23.26 23.18
CA ASP A 367 7.40 22.01 23.93
C ASP A 367 6.61 20.93 23.17
N LEU A 368 7.07 20.63 21.94
CA LEU A 368 6.32 19.76 21.04
C LEU A 368 6.46 18.28 21.43
N PRO A 369 5.37 17.50 21.39
CA PRO A 369 5.36 16.08 21.79
C PRO A 369 5.91 15.17 20.67
N THR A 370 7.19 15.33 20.35
CA THR A 370 7.90 14.42 19.42
C THR A 370 8.21 13.07 20.09
N PRO A 371 8.54 12.00 19.32
CA PRO A 371 8.82 10.68 19.89
C PRO A 371 9.79 10.73 21.08
N GLY A 372 9.36 10.17 22.22
CA GLY A 372 10.11 10.14 23.48
C GLY A 372 9.81 11.32 24.42
N ARG A 373 9.09 12.35 23.97
CA ARG A 373 8.64 13.50 24.78
C ARG A 373 7.17 13.40 25.21
N GLU A 374 6.52 12.25 25.00
CA GLU A 374 5.16 12.03 25.47
C GLU A 374 5.12 12.07 27.01
N PRO A 375 4.05 12.60 27.65
CA PRO A 375 3.93 12.56 29.10
C PRO A 375 4.08 11.13 29.63
N GLU A 376 4.81 10.94 30.75
CA GLU A 376 4.89 9.63 31.41
C GLU A 376 3.48 9.15 31.75
N SER A 377 3.05 8.08 31.07
CA SER A 377 1.93 7.29 31.54
C SER A 377 2.47 6.45 32.69
N ALA A 378 2.02 6.72 33.91
CA ALA A 378 2.27 5.88 35.07
C ALA A 378 1.59 4.51 34.85
N GLY A 379 2.25 3.62 34.14
CA GLY A 379 1.80 2.27 33.87
C GLY A 379 2.99 1.37 33.52
N PRO A 380 3.05 0.14 34.05
CA PRO A 380 4.18 -0.75 33.84
C PRO A 380 4.41 -1.03 32.35
N ALA A 381 5.68 -1.08 31.94
CA ALA A 381 6.08 -1.50 30.61
C ALA A 381 5.52 -2.89 30.31
N VAL A 382 4.71 -3.01 29.26
CA VAL A 382 4.04 -4.26 28.91
C VAL A 382 5.02 -5.15 28.15
N ALA A 383 5.20 -6.38 28.64
CA ALA A 383 5.88 -7.44 27.92
C ALA A 383 5.15 -7.75 26.59
N PRO A 384 5.84 -8.21 25.54
CA PRO A 384 5.16 -8.55 24.29
C PRO A 384 4.07 -9.60 24.54
N THR A 385 2.82 -9.21 24.33
CA THR A 385 1.67 -10.12 24.37
C THR A 385 1.83 -11.16 23.26
N PRO A 386 1.65 -12.48 23.53
CA PRO A 386 1.78 -13.53 22.53
C PRO A 386 0.90 -13.27 21.29
N LEU A 387 1.38 -13.69 20.10
CA LEU A 387 0.58 -13.65 18.87
C LEU A 387 -0.72 -14.44 19.09
N GLY A 388 -1.86 -13.75 19.00
CA GLY A 388 -3.20 -14.31 19.20
C GLY A 388 -4.00 -13.65 20.34
N GLU A 389 -3.34 -13.11 21.36
CA GLU A 389 -4.01 -12.47 22.51
C GLU A 389 -4.13 -10.94 22.37
N ARG A 390 -3.29 -10.34 21.52
CA ARG A 390 -3.28 -8.89 21.29
C ARG A 390 -4.56 -8.37 20.62
N GLY A 391 -5.11 -9.11 19.65
CA GLY A 391 -6.38 -8.77 18.99
C GLY A 391 -7.56 -8.64 19.97
N PRO A 392 -7.87 -9.67 20.77
CA PRO A 392 -8.90 -9.60 21.82
C PRO A 392 -8.67 -8.46 22.83
N ALA A 393 -7.42 -8.23 23.25
CA ALA A 393 -7.11 -7.14 24.17
C ALA A 393 -7.43 -5.76 23.56
N PHE A 394 -7.15 -5.56 22.28
CA PHE A 394 -7.58 -4.35 21.55
C PHE A 394 -9.10 -4.22 21.47
N VAL A 395 -9.82 -5.30 21.18
CA VAL A 395 -11.29 -5.28 21.14
C VAL A 395 -11.86 -4.83 22.49
N THR A 396 -11.35 -5.36 23.60
CA THR A 396 -11.74 -4.94 24.95
C THR A 396 -11.43 -3.47 25.20
N ALA A 397 -10.21 -3.03 24.90
CA ALA A 397 -9.78 -1.64 25.08
C ALA A 397 -10.56 -0.64 24.20
N LEU A 398 -11.13 -1.11 23.09
CA LEU A 398 -11.96 -0.30 22.19
C LEU A 398 -13.44 -0.27 22.59
N GLY A 399 -13.81 -0.80 23.77
CA GLY A 399 -15.19 -0.81 24.25
C GLY A 399 -16.00 -2.04 23.83
N GLY A 400 -15.33 -3.09 23.34
CA GLY A 400 -15.93 -4.37 22.97
C GLY A 400 -16.30 -4.50 21.49
N ALA A 401 -16.68 -5.72 21.10
CA ALA A 401 -16.96 -6.06 19.70
C ALA A 401 -18.14 -5.28 19.10
N SER A 402 -19.19 -5.04 19.90
CA SER A 402 -20.36 -4.26 19.50
C SER A 402 -20.06 -2.78 19.28
N ASN A 403 -18.93 -2.28 19.79
CA ASN A 403 -18.52 -0.90 19.62
C ASN A 403 -17.79 -0.67 18.28
N LEU A 404 -17.34 -1.72 17.59
CA LEU A 404 -16.53 -1.63 16.37
C LEU A 404 -17.41 -1.79 15.12
N GLN A 405 -17.64 -0.71 14.38
CA GLN A 405 -18.36 -0.75 13.10
C GLN A 405 -17.42 -1.10 11.94
N SER A 406 -16.22 -0.52 11.93
CA SER A 406 -15.19 -0.85 10.95
C SER A 406 -13.81 -0.86 11.57
N VAL A 407 -12.98 -1.79 11.09
CA VAL A 407 -11.59 -1.95 11.49
C VAL A 407 -10.76 -1.89 10.23
N GLY A 408 -9.98 -0.83 10.09
CA GLY A 408 -9.03 -0.60 9.02
C GLY A 408 -7.66 -0.23 9.58
N ALA A 409 -6.67 -0.15 8.71
CA ALA A 409 -5.39 0.45 9.02
C ALA A 409 -4.82 1.17 7.79
N CYS A 410 -3.89 2.06 8.07
CA CYS A 410 -2.87 2.52 7.14
C CYS A 410 -1.50 2.22 7.75
N THR A 411 -0.43 2.40 6.99
CA THR A 411 0.96 2.01 7.34
C THR A 411 1.34 2.22 8.80
N THR A 412 0.91 3.33 9.43
CA THR A 412 1.25 3.63 10.84
C THR A 412 0.09 3.71 11.83
N ARG A 413 -1.17 3.46 11.41
CA ARG A 413 -2.35 3.74 12.25
C ARG A 413 -3.50 2.77 12.01
N LEU A 414 -4.17 2.39 13.10
CA LEU A 414 -5.52 1.84 13.02
C LEU A 414 -6.48 2.96 12.64
N ARG A 415 -7.42 2.66 11.75
CA ARG A 415 -8.54 3.50 11.36
C ARG A 415 -9.81 2.77 11.73
N LEU A 416 -10.46 3.23 12.77
CA LEU A 416 -11.62 2.59 13.36
C LEU A 416 -12.82 3.51 13.19
N VAL A 417 -13.99 2.91 13.04
CA VAL A 417 -15.26 3.62 13.25
C VAL A 417 -15.96 2.92 14.39
N LEU A 418 -16.29 3.69 15.42
CA LEU A 418 -16.91 3.22 16.64
C LEU A 418 -18.35 3.70 16.74
N GLU A 419 -19.22 2.86 17.31
CA GLU A 419 -20.58 3.24 17.67
C GLU A 419 -20.57 4.30 18.78
N ASN A 420 -19.75 4.08 19.82
CA ASN A 420 -19.54 4.95 20.96
C ASN A 420 -18.03 5.20 21.19
N PRO A 421 -17.48 6.32 20.67
CA PRO A 421 -16.08 6.70 20.86
C PRO A 421 -15.68 7.03 22.29
N GLU A 422 -16.63 7.24 23.20
CA GLU A 422 -16.35 7.52 24.61
C GLU A 422 -16.10 6.25 25.42
N ALA A 423 -16.50 5.08 24.90
CA ALA A 423 -16.33 3.79 25.57
C ALA A 423 -14.91 3.22 25.47
N ILE A 424 -13.94 3.97 24.92
CA ILE A 424 -12.56 3.50 24.76
C ILE A 424 -11.75 3.66 26.04
N ASP A 425 -10.89 2.68 26.31
CA ASP A 425 -9.90 2.72 27.37
C ASP A 425 -8.55 3.18 26.80
N GLU A 426 -8.32 4.50 26.81
CA GLU A 426 -7.06 5.08 26.33
C GLU A 426 -5.82 4.57 27.09
N PRO A 427 -5.83 4.42 28.43
CA PRO A 427 -4.75 3.76 29.16
C PRO A 427 -4.43 2.35 28.65
N ALA A 428 -5.44 1.51 28.41
CA ALA A 428 -5.24 0.17 27.87
C ALA A 428 -4.73 0.20 26.43
N LEU A 429 -5.22 1.11 25.59
CA LEU A 429 -4.69 1.28 24.23
C LEU A 429 -3.21 1.68 24.25
N LYS A 430 -2.80 2.57 25.17
CA LYS A 430 -1.38 2.93 25.36
C LYS A 430 -0.55 1.74 25.83
N SER A 431 -1.07 0.93 26.77
CA SER A 431 -0.37 -0.26 27.26
C SER A 431 -0.21 -1.32 26.15
N LEU A 432 -1.14 -1.38 25.21
CA LEU A 432 -1.08 -2.21 24.01
C LEU A 432 -0.18 -1.64 22.89
N GLY A 433 0.50 -0.52 23.13
CA GLY A 433 1.48 0.07 22.21
C GLY A 433 0.97 1.23 21.35
N SER A 434 -0.21 1.79 21.65
CA SER A 434 -0.65 3.05 21.04
C SER A 434 0.28 4.21 21.43
N ARG A 435 0.71 4.96 20.42
CA ARG A 435 1.57 6.16 20.54
C ARG A 435 0.78 7.46 20.46
N GLY A 436 -0.53 7.38 20.18
CA GLY A 436 -1.38 8.54 19.99
C GLY A 436 -2.77 8.12 19.56
N ILE A 437 -3.77 8.90 19.98
CA ILE A 437 -5.18 8.65 19.66
C ILE A 437 -5.78 9.95 19.13
N MET A 438 -6.47 9.86 18.00
CA MET A 438 -7.16 10.99 17.39
C MET A 438 -8.63 10.64 17.19
N ARG A 439 -9.50 11.37 17.87
CA ARG A 439 -10.95 11.28 17.68
C ARG A 439 -11.36 12.13 16.48
N LEU A 440 -12.11 11.54 15.57
CA LEU A 440 -12.69 12.17 14.39
C LEU A 440 -14.20 12.32 14.59
N GLN A 441 -14.81 13.27 13.87
CA GLN A 441 -16.26 13.41 13.89
C GLN A 441 -16.95 12.17 13.30
N GLY A 442 -18.13 11.83 13.82
CA GLY A 442 -18.96 10.74 13.30
C GLY A 442 -18.48 9.34 13.71
N GLY A 443 -17.91 9.18 14.91
CA GLY A 443 -17.51 7.87 15.43
C GLY A 443 -16.09 7.43 15.08
N GLY A 444 -15.39 8.17 14.22
CA GLY A 444 -14.05 7.78 13.76
C GLY A 444 -12.99 7.89 14.86
N LEU A 445 -12.13 6.89 14.93
CA LEU A 445 -10.97 6.86 15.83
C LEU A 445 -9.73 6.44 15.06
N GLN A 446 -8.65 7.20 15.17
CA GLN A 446 -7.33 6.77 14.70
C GLN A 446 -6.41 6.49 15.87
N VAL A 447 -5.80 5.30 15.88
CA VAL A 447 -4.83 4.89 16.90
C VAL A 447 -3.47 4.72 16.24
N VAL A 448 -2.49 5.51 16.64
CA VAL A 448 -1.14 5.50 16.06
C VAL A 448 -0.36 4.32 16.63
N MET A 449 -0.11 3.32 15.80
CA MET A 449 0.57 2.08 16.18
C MET A 449 2.01 1.98 15.63
N GLY A 450 2.35 2.82 14.65
CA GLY A 450 3.58 2.64 13.87
C GLY A 450 3.42 1.49 12.84
N PRO A 451 4.52 0.96 12.28
CA PRO A 451 4.52 0.05 11.12
C PRO A 451 3.77 -1.28 11.32
N ILE A 452 3.32 -1.56 12.55
CA ILE A 452 2.56 -2.77 12.91
C ILE A 452 1.03 -2.60 12.75
N ALA A 453 0.56 -1.43 12.34
CA ALA A 453 -0.87 -1.09 12.32
C ALA A 453 -1.73 -2.08 11.52
N ASP A 454 -1.28 -2.48 10.33
CA ASP A 454 -2.01 -3.44 9.48
C ASP A 454 -2.13 -4.80 10.16
N GLY A 455 -1.05 -5.30 10.76
CA GLY A 455 -1.07 -6.57 11.49
C GLY A 455 -1.99 -6.53 12.72
N VAL A 456 -2.01 -5.41 13.46
CA VAL A 456 -2.93 -5.23 14.59
C VAL A 456 -4.39 -5.19 14.12
N ALA A 457 -4.68 -4.53 12.99
CA ALA A 457 -6.03 -4.53 12.43
C ALA A 457 -6.51 -5.94 12.05
N ASP A 458 -5.62 -6.75 11.46
CA ASP A 458 -5.93 -8.14 11.12
C ASP A 458 -6.22 -8.99 12.36
N GLU A 459 -5.44 -8.83 13.44
CA GLU A 459 -5.66 -9.52 14.71
C GLU A 459 -7.00 -9.12 15.37
N ILE A 460 -7.36 -7.83 15.33
CA ILE A 460 -8.66 -7.35 15.83
C ILE A 460 -9.79 -8.01 15.03
N ARG A 461 -9.71 -8.02 13.69
CA ARG A 461 -10.73 -8.66 12.84
C ARG A 461 -10.83 -10.15 13.08
N GLN A 462 -9.70 -10.82 13.30
CA GLN A 462 -9.69 -12.24 13.63
C GLN A 462 -10.39 -12.51 14.96
N ALA A 463 -10.13 -11.68 15.99
CA ALA A 463 -10.81 -11.77 17.28
C ALA A 463 -12.33 -11.57 17.14
N LEU A 464 -12.77 -10.62 16.32
CA LEU A 464 -14.19 -10.36 16.07
C LEU A 464 -14.88 -11.54 15.36
N LYS A 465 -14.21 -12.16 14.38
CA LYS A 465 -14.72 -13.36 13.70
C LYS A 465 -14.83 -14.56 14.64
N GLN A 466 -13.88 -14.72 15.57
CA GLN A 466 -13.91 -15.80 16.57
C GLN A 466 -15.01 -15.58 17.62
N GLY A 467 -15.34 -14.32 17.94
CA GLY A 467 -16.43 -13.96 18.87
C GLY A 467 -17.83 -13.92 18.26
N GLY A 468 -18.01 -14.29 16.98
CA GLY A 468 -19.32 -14.29 16.32
C GLY A 468 -19.88 -12.90 15.98
N ALA A 469 -19.08 -11.84 16.12
CA ALA A 469 -19.48 -10.48 15.76
C ALA A 469 -19.29 -10.26 14.25
N ALA A 470 -20.40 -10.03 13.54
CA ALA A 470 -20.36 -9.63 12.15
C ALA A 470 -20.04 -8.12 12.07
N LEU A 471 -18.82 -7.79 11.66
CA LEU A 471 -18.52 -6.45 11.19
C LEU A 471 -19.28 -6.19 9.88
N ASP A 472 -19.81 -4.98 9.70
CA ASP A 472 -20.13 -4.50 8.36
C ASP A 472 -18.88 -4.68 7.50
N SER A 473 -19.03 -5.27 6.33
CA SER A 473 -17.93 -5.73 5.47
C SER A 473 -17.16 -4.56 4.85
N GLY A 474 -16.48 -3.80 5.71
CA GLY A 474 -15.49 -2.81 5.42
C GLY A 474 -14.10 -3.40 5.61
N ASN A 475 -13.49 -3.77 4.49
CA ASN A 475 -12.13 -3.38 4.14
C ASN A 475 -10.96 -4.10 4.86
N SER A 476 -10.44 -5.16 4.23
CA SER A 476 -9.00 -5.49 4.08
C SER A 476 -8.88 -6.76 3.22
N ALA A 477 -8.15 -6.74 2.10
CA ALA A 477 -6.69 -6.80 2.03
C ALA A 477 -6.11 -8.04 2.73
N ALA A 478 -6.16 -9.19 2.07
CA ALA A 478 -5.37 -10.34 2.43
C ALA A 478 -4.08 -10.36 1.59
N HIS A 479 -3.02 -9.72 2.08
CA HIS A 479 -1.66 -10.04 1.66
C HIS A 479 -1.19 -11.21 2.54
N ARG A 480 -1.39 -12.45 2.06
CA ARG A 480 -0.81 -13.63 2.70
C ARG A 480 0.68 -13.67 2.35
N THR A 481 1.53 -13.12 3.21
CA THR A 481 2.96 -13.42 3.19
C THR A 481 3.17 -14.82 3.75
N THR A 482 3.34 -15.79 2.86
CA THR A 482 4.03 -17.05 3.18
C THR A 482 5.51 -16.76 3.45
N PRO A 483 6.09 -17.19 4.58
CA PRO A 483 7.54 -17.16 4.76
C PRO A 483 8.23 -18.08 3.73
N PRO A 484 9.48 -17.80 3.33
CA PRO A 484 10.19 -18.60 2.35
C PRO A 484 10.45 -20.00 2.92
N ILE A 485 9.92 -21.03 2.25
CA ILE A 485 10.17 -22.43 2.59
C ILE A 485 11.44 -22.86 1.87
N ASN A 486 12.46 -23.21 2.65
CA ASN A 486 13.61 -24.02 2.23
C ASN A 486 13.12 -25.27 1.46
N PRO A 487 13.59 -25.54 0.23
CA PRO A 487 13.24 -26.75 -0.49
C PRO A 487 14.07 -27.92 0.05
N SER A 488 13.68 -28.46 1.22
CA SER A 488 14.22 -29.71 1.73
C SER A 488 13.39 -30.26 2.87
N GLN A 489 12.40 -31.11 2.59
CA GLN A 489 11.95 -32.19 3.50
C GLN A 489 11.26 -33.33 2.71
N PRO A 490 11.28 -34.58 3.20
CA PRO A 490 11.62 -35.77 2.40
C PRO A 490 10.44 -36.61 1.90
N THR A 491 10.76 -37.38 0.85
CA THR A 491 10.45 -38.79 0.54
C THR A 491 9.58 -39.56 1.55
N ALA A 492 8.53 -40.22 1.02
CA ALA A 492 7.67 -41.28 1.60
C ALA A 492 7.75 -41.60 3.11
N LEU A 493 6.59 -41.76 3.74
CA LEU A 493 6.46 -42.32 5.10
C LEU A 493 7.13 -43.71 5.22
N PRO A 494 7.71 -44.04 6.39
CA PRO A 494 8.10 -45.40 6.71
C PRO A 494 6.93 -46.38 6.53
N ALA A 495 7.19 -47.58 5.99
CA ALA A 495 6.17 -48.55 5.62
C ALA A 495 5.23 -48.93 6.79
N GLU A 496 5.78 -49.07 8.00
CA GLU A 496 4.98 -49.36 9.21
C GLU A 496 4.01 -48.23 9.57
N VAL A 497 4.44 -46.98 9.38
CA VAL A 497 3.60 -45.80 9.64
C VAL A 497 2.50 -45.70 8.58
N ALA A 498 2.83 -45.93 7.31
CA ALA A 498 1.86 -45.98 6.22
C ALA A 498 0.80 -47.08 6.44
N GLN A 499 1.20 -48.27 6.90
CA GLN A 499 0.25 -49.35 7.23
C GLN A 499 -0.70 -48.96 8.36
N ARG A 500 -0.22 -48.29 9.40
CA ARG A 500 -1.08 -47.80 10.50
C ARG A 500 -2.08 -46.74 10.02
N TRP A 501 -1.65 -45.83 9.15
CA TRP A 501 -2.58 -44.88 8.51
C TRP A 501 -3.62 -45.58 7.64
N MET A 502 -3.23 -46.59 6.86
CA MET A 502 -4.17 -47.35 6.03
C MET A 502 -5.17 -48.14 6.88
N ALA A 503 -4.72 -48.74 7.99
CA ALA A 503 -5.59 -49.43 8.94
C ALA A 503 -6.60 -48.47 9.59
N ALA A 504 -6.15 -47.28 10.00
CA ALA A 504 -7.02 -46.25 10.60
C ALA A 504 -8.07 -45.69 9.62
N LEU A 505 -7.81 -45.75 8.31
CA LEU A 505 -8.78 -45.41 7.26
C LEU A 505 -9.74 -46.57 6.92
N GLY A 506 -9.64 -47.70 7.60
CA GLY A 506 -10.49 -48.88 7.40
C GLY A 506 -9.95 -49.89 6.40
N GLY A 507 -8.69 -49.78 5.98
CA GLY A 507 -8.01 -50.69 5.04
C GLY A 507 -7.97 -50.18 3.59
N ASP A 508 -7.12 -50.80 2.77
CA ASP A 508 -6.90 -50.48 1.35
C ASP A 508 -8.18 -50.52 0.51
N ALA A 509 -8.99 -51.56 0.69
CA ALA A 509 -10.27 -51.72 0.01
C ALA A 509 -11.33 -50.67 0.41
N ASN A 510 -11.11 -49.94 1.51
CA ASN A 510 -12.01 -48.88 1.96
C ASN A 510 -11.66 -47.51 1.35
N VAL A 511 -10.40 -47.26 0.97
CA VAL A 511 -9.98 -45.95 0.45
C VAL A 511 -10.21 -45.89 -1.05
N ARG A 512 -11.19 -45.07 -1.48
CA ARG A 512 -11.48 -44.86 -2.91
C ARG A 512 -10.63 -43.78 -3.54
N ARG A 513 -10.39 -42.70 -2.79
CA ARG A 513 -9.59 -41.57 -3.25
C ARG A 513 -8.91 -40.90 -2.08
N LEU A 514 -7.62 -40.59 -2.21
CA LEU A 514 -6.85 -39.91 -1.18
C LEU A 514 -5.92 -38.88 -1.81
N GLU A 515 -6.10 -37.61 -1.45
CA GLU A 515 -5.36 -36.49 -2.02
C GLU A 515 -5.01 -35.43 -0.98
N ALA A 516 -3.79 -34.90 -1.05
CA ALA A 516 -3.41 -33.68 -0.35
C ALA A 516 -4.06 -32.48 -1.05
N GLN A 517 -4.95 -31.78 -0.35
CA GLN A 517 -5.64 -30.59 -0.88
C GLN A 517 -4.95 -29.28 -0.47
N ALA A 518 -4.12 -29.33 0.57
CA ALA A 518 -3.31 -28.23 1.05
C ALA A 518 -2.09 -28.79 1.80
N GLN A 519 -1.12 -27.93 2.14
CA GLN A 519 0.09 -28.33 2.90
C GLN A 519 -0.22 -29.07 4.21
N THR A 520 -1.42 -28.87 4.79
CA THR A 520 -1.80 -29.44 6.08
C THR A 520 -3.01 -30.37 6.05
N ARG A 521 -3.60 -30.62 4.87
CA ARG A 521 -4.92 -31.27 4.77
C ARG A 521 -4.97 -32.38 3.73
N LEU A 522 -5.59 -33.48 4.13
CA LEU A 522 -5.97 -34.59 3.26
C LEU A 522 -7.48 -34.57 3.03
N ARG A 523 -7.88 -34.87 1.80
CA ARG A 523 -9.25 -35.31 1.49
C ARG A 523 -9.21 -36.80 1.22
N VAL A 524 -10.04 -37.54 1.94
CA VAL A 524 -10.19 -38.99 1.79
C VAL A 524 -11.64 -39.28 1.43
N GLU A 525 -11.85 -40.06 0.39
CA GLU A 525 -13.13 -40.64 0.03
C GLU A 525 -13.11 -42.13 0.36
N LEU A 526 -14.03 -42.56 1.21
CA LEU A 526 -14.13 -43.94 1.68
C LEU A 526 -15.30 -44.68 1.02
N ALA A 527 -15.18 -45.99 0.89
CA ALA A 527 -16.27 -46.85 0.45
C ALA A 527 -17.33 -46.99 1.56
N ASP A 528 -16.88 -47.06 2.82
CA ASP A 528 -17.70 -47.06 4.02
C ASP A 528 -17.06 -46.14 5.09
N GLY A 529 -17.74 -45.02 5.38
CA GLY A 529 -17.29 -44.04 6.36
C GLY A 529 -17.35 -44.53 7.81
N SER A 530 -18.09 -45.61 8.11
CA SER A 530 -18.20 -46.17 9.47
C SER A 530 -16.94 -46.93 9.91
N ARG A 531 -16.07 -47.31 8.96
CA ARG A 531 -14.81 -48.02 9.19
C ARG A 531 -13.62 -47.09 9.47
N LEU A 532 -13.85 -45.77 9.47
CA LEU A 532 -12.81 -44.80 9.84
C LEU A 532 -12.64 -44.79 11.35
N ASP A 533 -11.42 -45.06 11.82
CA ASP A 533 -11.06 -45.05 13.23
C ASP A 533 -10.48 -43.68 13.60
N GLY A 534 -11.33 -42.82 14.15
CA GLY A 534 -10.95 -41.47 14.55
C GLY A 534 -9.89 -41.43 15.66
N GLU A 535 -9.95 -42.35 16.61
CA GLU A 535 -9.03 -42.40 17.74
C GLU A 535 -7.62 -42.82 17.27
N ALA A 536 -7.54 -43.82 16.39
CA ALA A 536 -6.28 -44.21 15.76
C ALA A 536 -5.67 -43.08 14.90
N LEU A 537 -6.50 -42.31 14.19
CA LEU A 537 -6.04 -41.15 13.40
C LEU A 537 -5.48 -40.04 14.29
N GLU A 538 -6.11 -39.75 15.43
CA GLU A 538 -5.60 -38.78 16.40
C GLU A 538 -4.25 -39.22 16.98
N GLN A 539 -4.09 -40.50 17.34
CA GLN A 539 -2.82 -41.06 17.80
C GLN A 539 -1.71 -41.01 16.75
N LEU A 540 -2.06 -41.03 15.46
CA LEU A 540 -1.13 -40.86 14.34
C LEU A 540 -0.81 -39.39 14.04
N GLY A 541 -1.38 -38.44 14.79
CA GLY A 541 -1.10 -37.01 14.66
C GLY A 541 -2.12 -36.23 13.82
N CYS A 542 -3.29 -36.83 13.51
CA CYS A 542 -4.42 -36.09 12.96
C CYS A 542 -4.98 -35.13 14.03
N ARG A 543 -5.05 -33.84 13.71
CA ARG A 543 -5.47 -32.77 14.61
C ARG A 543 -6.92 -32.34 14.41
N GLY A 544 -7.59 -32.92 13.42
CA GLY A 544 -8.98 -32.58 13.12
C GLY A 544 -9.53 -33.48 12.03
N ILE A 545 -10.74 -34.00 12.27
CA ILE A 545 -11.47 -34.89 11.38
C ILE A 545 -12.83 -34.24 11.13
N GLN A 546 -13.17 -33.98 9.87
CA GLN A 546 -14.45 -33.38 9.52
C GLN A 546 -15.10 -34.12 8.34
N SER A 547 -16.33 -34.57 8.53
CA SER A 547 -17.17 -35.08 7.44
C SER A 547 -17.71 -33.92 6.62
N LEU A 548 -17.71 -34.04 5.29
CA LEU A 548 -18.18 -33.00 4.37
C LEU A 548 -19.57 -33.31 3.81
N SER A 549 -19.73 -34.47 3.16
CA SER A 549 -21.01 -35.02 2.67
C SER A 549 -20.76 -36.42 2.08
N GLY A 550 -21.61 -37.40 2.36
CA GLY A 550 -21.37 -38.80 1.97
C GLY A 550 -20.19 -39.42 2.74
N ASN A 551 -19.44 -40.32 2.10
CA ASN A 551 -18.26 -40.95 2.71
C ASN A 551 -16.95 -40.16 2.47
N THR A 552 -17.04 -38.83 2.31
CA THR A 552 -15.88 -37.96 2.11
C THR A 552 -15.50 -37.21 3.39
N TRP A 553 -14.23 -37.28 3.74
CA TRP A 553 -13.66 -36.76 4.97
C TRP A 553 -12.50 -35.79 4.69
N HIS A 554 -12.38 -34.78 5.53
CA HIS A 554 -11.23 -33.89 5.62
C HIS A 554 -10.45 -34.18 6.89
N LEU A 555 -9.16 -34.46 6.72
CA LEU A 555 -8.22 -34.74 7.82
C LEU A 555 -7.17 -33.64 7.88
N VAL A 556 -6.92 -33.10 9.08
CA VAL A 556 -5.90 -32.07 9.33
C VAL A 556 -4.68 -32.74 9.92
N VAL A 557 -3.65 -32.97 9.11
CA VAL A 557 -2.48 -33.78 9.46
C VAL A 557 -1.17 -32.98 9.53
N GLY A 558 -1.25 -31.66 9.36
CA GLY A 558 -0.07 -30.79 9.37
C GLY A 558 0.84 -31.02 8.16
N ALA A 559 2.10 -30.57 8.25
CA ALA A 559 3.05 -30.55 7.12
C ALA A 559 3.29 -31.93 6.44
N GLN A 560 2.82 -33.02 7.04
CA GLN A 560 2.95 -34.39 6.53
C GLN A 560 1.92 -34.77 5.46
N ALA A 561 0.97 -33.89 5.13
CA ALA A 561 -0.12 -34.19 4.19
C ALA A 561 0.36 -34.72 2.83
N ALA A 562 1.41 -34.13 2.26
CA ALA A 562 1.97 -34.58 0.99
C ALA A 562 2.62 -35.96 1.09
N ALA A 563 3.36 -36.23 2.17
CA ALA A 563 4.03 -37.52 2.41
C ALA A 563 3.01 -38.65 2.66
N ILE A 564 1.98 -38.38 3.46
CA ILE A 564 0.87 -39.31 3.70
C ILE A 564 0.13 -39.61 2.39
N ALA A 565 -0.19 -38.59 1.59
CA ALA A 565 -0.86 -38.77 0.32
C ALA A 565 -0.02 -39.55 -0.70
N HIS A 566 1.30 -39.38 -0.69
CA HIS A 566 2.18 -40.11 -1.57
C HIS A 566 2.33 -41.58 -1.14
N SER A 567 2.46 -41.85 0.15
CA SER A 567 2.69 -43.20 0.69
C SER A 567 1.45 -44.09 0.75
N LEU A 568 0.25 -43.51 0.74
CA LEU A 568 -1.02 -44.25 0.77
C LEU A 568 -1.69 -44.36 -0.61
N ARG A 569 -1.06 -43.84 -1.66
CA ARG A 569 -1.47 -44.10 -3.04
C ARG A 569 -1.03 -45.52 -3.40
N ALA A 570 -1.99 -46.45 -3.41
CA ALA A 570 -1.88 -47.67 -4.19
C ALA A 570 -2.18 -47.34 -5.66
#